data_AF-A0A1I9G8V1-F1
#
_entry.id   AF-A0A1I9G8V1-F1
#
_cell.length_a   1.000
_cell.length_b   1.000
_cell.length_c   1.000
_cell.angle_alpha   90.00
_cell.angle_beta   90.00
_cell.angle_gamma   90.00
#
_symmetry.space_group_name_H-M   'P 1'
#
loop_
_entity.id
_entity.type
_entity.pdbx_description
1 polymer ?
#
loop_
_entity_poly.entity_id
_entity_poly.type
_entity_poly.pdbx_seq_one_letter_code
_entity_poly.pdbx_strand_id
1 'polypeptide(L)'
;MTIIMPFFGLQEARERIQKETKPTANLESILDHLAFSLYKQGNLKRALLLTDELYRMNPDHPRAKGNVRWYEDLLEDEGIRRADMRRKVPPMNNPRDKSNLKDTYEALCRQEVPIVSSVTVRDCGPDFG
;
A
#
# COMPACT_ATOMS: atom_id res chain seq x y z
N MET A 1 -2.69 11.92 2.23
CA MET A 1 -1.89 11.68 1.02
C MET A 1 -0.67 10.83 1.41
N THR A 2 -0.85 9.53 1.71
CA THR A 2 0.18 8.76 2.46
C THR A 2 0.39 7.30 2.02
N ILE A 3 -0.19 6.83 0.90
CA ILE A 3 -0.20 5.38 0.58
C ILE A 3 0.75 5.00 -0.58
N ILE A 4 1.46 5.97 -1.19
CA ILE A 4 2.28 5.68 -2.39
C ILE A 4 3.71 5.18 -2.05
N MET A 5 4.31 5.62 -0.95
CA MET A 5 5.68 5.21 -0.58
C MET A 5 5.87 3.71 -0.28
N PRO A 6 4.99 3.00 0.47
CA PRO A 6 5.24 1.59 0.80
C PRO A 6 5.13 0.65 -0.41
N PHE A 7 4.32 1.01 -1.41
CA PHE A 7 4.08 0.16 -2.58
C PHE A 7 5.33 -0.01 -3.45
N PHE A 8 6.04 1.08 -3.75
CA PHE A 8 7.21 1.03 -4.64
C PHE A 8 8.37 0.23 -4.02
N GLY A 9 8.63 0.43 -2.72
CA GLY A 9 9.67 -0.33 -2.01
C GLY A 9 9.37 -1.83 -1.95
N LEU A 10 8.10 -2.22 -1.82
CA LEU A 10 7.70 -3.63 -1.82
C LEU A 10 7.80 -4.29 -3.20
N GLN A 11 7.52 -3.55 -4.28
CA GLN A 11 7.73 -4.03 -5.65
C GLN A 11 9.22 -4.30 -5.91
N GLU A 12 10.08 -3.36 -5.53
CA GLU A 12 11.52 -3.51 -5.67
C GLU A 12 12.07 -4.68 -4.82
N ALA A 13 11.56 -4.83 -3.59
CA ALA A 13 11.91 -5.95 -2.72
C ALA A 13 11.54 -7.31 -3.37
N ARG A 14 10.37 -7.41 -4.00
CA ARG A 14 9.95 -8.61 -4.75
C ARG A 14 10.93 -8.92 -5.89
N GLU A 15 11.33 -7.93 -6.69
CA GLU A 15 12.26 -8.13 -7.81
C GLU A 15 13.65 -8.58 -7.35
N ARG A 16 14.13 -8.04 -6.22
CA ARG A 16 15.42 -8.44 -5.62
C ARG A 16 15.39 -9.89 -5.15
N ILE A 17 14.32 -10.29 -4.44
CA ILE A 17 14.16 -11.66 -3.94
C ILE A 17 14.10 -12.69 -5.07
N GLN A 18 13.47 -12.36 -6.20
CA GLN A 18 13.43 -13.25 -7.36
C GLN A 18 14.81 -13.48 -8.00
N LYS A 19 15.75 -12.55 -7.81
CA LYS A 19 17.12 -12.64 -8.33
C LYS A 19 18.10 -13.25 -7.32
N GLU A 20 17.77 -13.25 -6.04
CA GLU A 20 18.61 -13.81 -4.97
C GLU A 20 18.49 -15.35 -4.90
N THR A 21 19.63 -16.04 -4.82
CA THR A 21 19.72 -17.50 -4.67
C THR A 21 19.34 -17.99 -3.27
N LYS A 22 19.35 -17.11 -2.27
CA LYS A 22 18.81 -17.35 -0.92
C LYS A 22 17.98 -16.13 -0.52
N PRO A 23 16.65 -16.24 -0.41
CA PRO A 23 15.81 -15.11 -0.10
C PRO A 23 16.04 -14.65 1.34
N THR A 24 16.45 -13.40 1.52
CA THR A 24 16.68 -12.80 2.84
C THR A 24 15.36 -12.45 3.56
N ALA A 25 14.27 -12.31 2.81
CA ALA A 25 12.94 -11.98 3.34
C ALA A 25 11.86 -12.92 2.77
N ASN A 26 10.82 -13.17 3.56
CA ASN A 26 9.70 -14.03 3.16
C ASN A 26 8.89 -13.36 2.05
N LEU A 27 8.95 -13.93 0.84
CA LEU A 27 8.17 -13.49 -0.32
C LEU A 27 6.66 -13.40 -0.01
N GLU A 28 6.16 -14.32 0.82
CA GLU A 28 4.77 -14.35 1.28
C GLU A 28 4.35 -13.06 1.99
N SER A 29 5.18 -12.59 2.93
CA SER A 29 4.91 -11.36 3.70
C SER A 29 4.91 -10.14 2.78
N ILE A 30 5.81 -10.10 1.79
CA ILE A 30 5.88 -9.00 0.83
C ILE A 30 4.62 -8.96 -0.04
N LEU A 31 4.16 -10.11 -0.52
CA LEU A 31 2.95 -10.19 -1.34
C LEU A 31 1.68 -9.80 -0.55
N ASP A 32 1.58 -10.23 0.71
CA ASP A 32 0.48 -9.86 1.59
C ASP A 32 0.44 -8.34 1.84
N HIS A 33 1.59 -7.74 2.19
CA HIS A 33 1.70 -6.28 2.37
C HIS A 33 1.44 -5.50 1.07
N LEU A 34 1.91 -6.04 -0.05
CA LEU A 34 1.71 -5.43 -1.37
C LEU A 34 0.24 -5.45 -1.78
N ALA A 35 -0.45 -6.59 -1.61
CA ALA A 35 -1.87 -6.73 -1.88
C ALA A 35 -2.69 -5.76 -1.02
N PHE A 36 -2.39 -5.67 0.28
CA PHE A 36 -3.06 -4.73 1.18
C PHE A 36 -2.83 -3.27 0.78
N SER A 37 -1.60 -2.91 0.42
CA SER A 37 -1.26 -1.56 -0.04
C SER A 37 -2.06 -1.17 -1.30
N LEU A 38 -2.20 -2.10 -2.24
CA LEU A 38 -2.97 -1.89 -3.46
C LEU A 38 -4.47 -1.77 -3.21
N TYR A 39 -5.00 -2.58 -2.29
CA TYR A 39 -6.38 -2.43 -1.83
C TYR A 39 -6.61 -1.02 -1.27
N LYS A 40 -5.71 -0.52 -0.42
CA LYS A 40 -5.82 0.84 0.14
C LYS A 40 -5.69 1.96 -0.89
N GLN A 41 -5.06 1.68 -2.04
CA GLN A 41 -4.99 2.60 -3.18
C GLN A 41 -6.21 2.51 -4.11
N GLY A 42 -7.19 1.64 -3.82
CA GLY A 42 -8.36 1.42 -4.69
C GLY A 42 -8.09 0.52 -5.90
N ASN A 43 -6.93 -0.15 -5.95
CA ASN A 43 -6.58 -1.08 -7.03
C ASN A 43 -7.02 -2.52 -6.67
N LEU A 44 -8.33 -2.74 -6.46
CA LEU A 44 -8.87 -4.03 -6.01
C LEU A 44 -8.52 -5.19 -6.94
N LYS A 45 -8.62 -4.99 -8.27
CA LYS A 45 -8.27 -6.05 -9.25
C LYS A 45 -6.82 -6.52 -9.12
N ARG A 46 -5.88 -5.62 -8.83
CA ARG A 46 -4.47 -5.98 -8.63
C ARG A 46 -4.25 -6.67 -7.29
N ALA A 47 -4.91 -6.18 -6.24
CA ALA A 47 -4.88 -6.82 -4.93
C ALA A 47 -5.37 -8.28 -5.01
N LEU A 48 -6.45 -8.53 -5.75
CA LEU A 48 -6.96 -9.88 -5.99
C LEU A 48 -5.93 -10.77 -6.70
N LEU A 49 -5.29 -10.28 -7.76
CA LEU A 49 -4.29 -11.07 -8.52
C LEU A 49 -3.07 -11.45 -7.66
N LEU A 50 -2.57 -10.53 -6.84
CA LEU A 50 -1.45 -10.80 -5.94
C LEU A 50 -1.82 -11.76 -4.82
N THR A 51 -3.05 -11.64 -4.30
CA THR A 51 -3.53 -12.55 -3.26
C THR A 51 -3.77 -13.95 -3.82
N ASP A 52 -4.20 -14.06 -5.07
CA ASP A 52 -4.33 -15.34 -5.78
C ASP A 52 -2.95 -15.98 -6.07
N GLU A 53 -1.95 -15.17 -6.42
CA GLU A 53 -0.55 -15.61 -6.53
C GLU A 53 -0.01 -16.11 -5.18
N LEU A 54 -0.26 -15.38 -4.09
CA LEU A 54 0.10 -15.78 -2.73
C LEU A 54 -0.57 -17.10 -2.34
N TYR A 55 -1.87 -17.23 -2.62
CA TYR A 55 -2.64 -18.44 -2.32
C TYR A 55 -2.14 -19.66 -3.11
N ARG A 56 -1.74 -19.46 -4.37
CA ARG A 56 -1.14 -20.52 -5.20
C ARG A 56 0.22 -20.98 -4.67
N MET A 57 1.00 -20.08 -4.08
CA MET A 57 2.29 -20.45 -3.47
C MET A 57 2.14 -21.06 -2.09
N ASN A 58 1.26 -20.52 -1.25
CA ASN A 58 0.96 -21.05 0.08
C ASN A 58 -0.56 -21.14 0.31
N PRO A 59 -1.17 -22.30 0.03
CA PRO A 59 -2.61 -22.50 0.22
C PRO A 59 -3.03 -22.54 1.71
N ASP A 60 -2.08 -22.73 2.63
CA ASP A 60 -2.31 -22.74 4.09
C ASP A 60 -2.08 -21.35 4.72
N HIS A 61 -1.88 -20.31 3.90
CA HIS A 61 -1.67 -18.97 4.43
C HIS A 61 -2.96 -18.45 5.09
N PRO A 62 -2.95 -18.14 6.41
CA PRO A 62 -4.17 -17.93 7.21
C PRO A 62 -5.01 -16.75 6.72
N ARG A 63 -4.38 -15.75 6.10
CA ARG A 63 -5.05 -14.54 5.57
C ARG A 63 -5.34 -14.58 4.08
N ALA A 64 -4.67 -15.44 3.30
CA ALA A 64 -4.78 -15.38 1.84
C ALA A 64 -6.18 -15.81 1.37
N LYS A 65 -6.68 -16.92 1.91
CA LYS A 65 -8.02 -17.44 1.60
C LYS A 65 -9.13 -16.44 1.93
N GLY A 66 -9.02 -15.76 3.08
CA GLY A 66 -9.97 -14.73 3.51
C GLY A 66 -9.93 -13.50 2.60
N ASN A 67 -8.72 -13.03 2.28
CA ASN A 67 -8.52 -11.85 1.43
C ASN A 67 -9.04 -12.06 0.00
N VAL A 68 -8.86 -13.26 -0.60
CA VAL A 68 -9.42 -13.57 -1.93
C VAL A 68 -10.93 -13.39 -1.94
N ARG A 69 -11.63 -14.04 -1.00
CA ARG A 69 -13.08 -13.95 -0.90
C ARG A 69 -13.54 -12.51 -0.65
N TRP A 70 -12.86 -11.81 0.26
CA TRP A 70 -13.16 -10.42 0.57
C TRP A 70 -13.03 -9.48 -0.64
N TYR A 71 -11.98 -9.65 -1.44
CA TYR A 71 -11.80 -8.84 -2.66
C TYR A 71 -12.79 -9.21 -3.77
N GLU A 72 -13.16 -10.49 -3.89
CA GLU A 72 -14.23 -10.90 -4.83
C GLU A 72 -15.57 -10.28 -4.42
N ASP A 73 -15.95 -10.33 -3.14
CA ASP A 73 -17.19 -9.74 -2.63
C ASP A 73 -17.23 -8.21 -2.86
N LEU A 74 -16.12 -7.50 -2.61
CA LEU A 74 -16.02 -6.06 -2.88
C LEU A 74 -16.12 -5.71 -4.38
N LEU A 75 -15.53 -6.52 -5.26
CA LEU A 75 -15.64 -6.31 -6.70
C LEU A 75 -17.06 -6.58 -7.22
N GLU A 76 -17.80 -7.50 -6.59
CA GLU A 76 -19.21 -7.73 -6.90
C GLU A 76 -20.07 -6.53 -6.48
N ASP A 77 -19.78 -5.93 -5.32
CA ASP A 77 -20.45 -4.71 -4.85
C ASP A 77 -20.17 -3.50 -5.78
N GLU A 78 -18.96 -3.41 -6.34
CA GLU A 78 -18.63 -2.44 -7.41
C GLU A 78 -19.30 -2.75 -8.77
N GLY A 79 -20.09 -3.84 -8.86
CA GLY A 79 -20.79 -4.26 -10.08
C GLY A 79 -19.88 -4.90 -11.14
N ILE A 80 -18.66 -5.29 -10.76
CA ILE A 80 -17.71 -5.95 -11.67
C ILE A 80 -18.07 -7.43 -11.76
N ARG A 81 -18.35 -7.91 -12.98
CA ARG A 81 -18.62 -9.34 -13.20
C ARG A 81 -17.38 -10.18 -12.88
N ARG A 82 -17.57 -11.37 -12.32
CA ARG A 82 -16.47 -12.33 -12.02
C ARG A 82 -15.51 -12.56 -13.20
N ALA A 83 -16.03 -12.62 -14.43
CA ALA A 83 -15.20 -12.78 -15.63
C ALA A 83 -14.27 -11.57 -15.91
N ASP A 84 -14.68 -10.38 -15.48
CA ASP A 84 -13.97 -9.11 -15.65
C ASP A 84 -13.11 -8.73 -14.43
N MET A 85 -13.18 -9.48 -13.33
CA MET A 85 -12.35 -9.25 -12.12
C MET A 85 -10.87 -9.52 -12.38
N ARG A 86 -10.59 -10.61 -13.11
CA ARG A 86 -9.22 -11.07 -13.43
C ARG A 86 -8.74 -10.57 -14.80
N ARG A 87 -9.57 -9.77 -15.50
CA ARG A 87 -9.31 -9.22 -16.83
C ARG A 87 -9.37 -7.69 -16.80
N LYS A 88 -8.70 -7.02 -17.75
CA LYS A 88 -8.67 -5.54 -17.86
C LYS A 88 -8.23 -4.87 -16.55
N VAL A 89 -7.05 -5.22 -16.07
CA VAL A 89 -6.43 -4.57 -14.92
C VAL A 89 -6.05 -3.15 -15.34
N PRO A 90 -6.57 -2.09 -14.70
CA PRO A 90 -6.21 -0.72 -15.03
C PRO A 90 -4.69 -0.51 -14.93
N PRO A 91 -4.10 0.32 -15.81
CA PRO A 91 -2.71 0.73 -15.66
C PRO A 91 -2.54 1.43 -14.30
N MET A 92 -1.36 1.28 -13.72
CA MET A 92 -1.04 1.86 -12.43
C MET A 92 -0.99 3.38 -12.60
N ASN A 93 -2.00 4.07 -12.10
CA ASN A 93 -1.91 5.50 -11.95
C ASN A 93 -1.14 5.77 -10.65
N ASN A 94 0.17 5.95 -10.78
CA ASN A 94 1.01 6.47 -9.71
C ASN A 94 1.24 7.96 -9.99
N PRO A 95 0.29 8.85 -9.66
CA PRO A 95 0.61 10.25 -9.61
C PRO A 95 1.66 10.38 -8.51
N ARG A 96 2.94 10.46 -8.91
CA ARG A 96 3.98 10.96 -8.04
C ARG A 96 3.55 12.38 -7.78
N ASP A 97 2.88 12.58 -6.65
CA ASP A 97 2.60 13.89 -6.13
C ASP A 97 3.96 14.55 -6.02
N LYS A 98 4.29 15.39 -7.02
CA LYS A 98 5.40 16.33 -6.96
C LYS A 98 4.96 17.45 -6.01
N SER A 99 4.35 17.09 -4.88
CA SER A 99 3.97 18.07 -3.90
C SER A 99 5.23 18.81 -3.55
N ASN A 100 5.03 20.10 -3.43
CA ASN A 100 5.98 21.13 -3.05
C ASN A 100 6.58 20.86 -1.66
N LEU A 101 6.48 19.63 -1.13
CA LEU A 101 7.05 19.15 0.12
C LEU A 101 8.58 19.30 0.10
N LYS A 102 9.24 19.07 -1.04
CA LYS A 102 10.66 19.39 -1.20
C LYS A 102 10.89 20.90 -1.03
N ASP A 103 10.09 21.72 -1.69
CA ASP A 103 10.24 23.17 -1.67
C ASP A 103 9.86 23.76 -0.31
N THR A 104 8.89 23.16 0.39
CA THR A 104 8.46 23.50 1.75
C THR A 104 9.54 23.14 2.76
N TYR A 105 10.13 21.94 2.65
CA TYR A 105 11.25 21.53 3.48
C TYR A 105 12.48 22.43 3.24
N GLU A 106 12.78 22.74 1.97
CA GLU A 106 13.90 23.61 1.60
C GLU A 106 13.68 25.06 2.10
N ALA A 107 12.45 25.59 2.03
CA ALA A 107 12.09 26.90 2.58
C ALA A 107 12.18 26.95 4.11
N LEU A 108 11.83 25.87 4.82
CA LEU A 108 12.02 25.76 6.27
C LEU A 108 13.50 25.75 6.65
N CYS A 109 14.35 25.08 5.86
CA CYS A 109 15.80 25.08 6.06
C CYS A 109 16.44 26.45 5.79
N ARG A 110 15.83 27.30 4.95
CA ARG A 110 16.28 28.68 4.66
C ARG A 110 15.63 29.74 5.57
N GLN A 111 14.74 29.34 6.49
CA GLN A 111 13.93 30.24 7.33
C GLN A 111 13.06 31.25 6.53
N GLU A 112 12.73 30.96 5.28
CA GLU A 112 12.02 31.89 4.39
C GLU A 112 10.49 31.95 4.65
N VAL A 113 9.97 31.05 5.49
CA VAL A 113 8.55 31.03 5.90
C VAL A 113 8.41 31.03 7.43
N PRO A 114 7.54 31.87 8.00
CA PRO A 114 7.23 31.78 9.42
C PRO A 114 6.52 30.45 9.68
N ILE A 115 7.06 29.65 10.59
CA ILE A 115 6.36 28.53 11.20
C ILE A 115 5.10 29.07 11.87
N VAL A 116 3.94 28.94 11.20
CA VAL A 116 2.66 29.12 11.87
C VAL A 116 2.45 27.93 12.80
N SER A 117 2.94 28.07 14.03
CA SER A 117 2.66 27.15 15.12
C SER A 117 1.19 27.31 15.55
N SER A 118 0.27 26.79 14.75
CA SER A 118 -1.12 26.55 15.18
C SER A 118 -1.37 25.10 15.61
N VAL A 119 -0.30 24.33 15.85
CA VAL A 119 -0.37 23.28 16.86
C VAL A 119 -0.07 23.95 18.19
N THR A 120 -1.10 24.44 18.84
CA THR A 120 -1.03 24.58 20.29
C THR A 120 -0.69 23.19 20.81
N VAL A 121 0.51 23.08 21.39
CA VAL A 121 0.83 22.01 22.32
C VAL A 121 -0.22 22.13 23.41
N ARG A 122 -1.34 21.40 23.27
CA ARG A 122 -2.26 21.23 24.37
C ARG A 122 -1.46 20.49 25.43
N ASP A 123 -1.32 21.20 26.53
CA ASP A 123 -0.56 20.89 27.72
C ASP A 123 -0.55 19.38 28.04
N CYS A 124 0.65 18.83 28.20
CA CYS A 124 0.82 17.62 29.00
C CYS A 124 0.57 18.03 30.46
N GLY A 125 -0.69 18.00 30.89
CA GLY A 125 -1.09 18.09 32.29
C GLY A 125 -1.46 16.69 32.82
N PRO A 126 -1.09 16.32 34.06
CA PRO A 126 -1.43 15.03 34.64
C PRO A 126 -2.75 15.13 35.40
N ASP A 127 -3.82 14.55 34.87
CA ASP A 127 -5.04 14.26 35.63
C ASP A 127 -5.53 12.86 35.26
N PHE A 128 -4.90 11.85 35.88
CA PHE A 128 -5.53 10.55 36.10
C PHE A 128 -6.20 10.61 37.47
N GLY A 129 -7.54 10.52 37.46
CA GLY A 129 -8.34 10.22 38.64
C GLY A 129 -8.20 8.78 39.09
#